data_AF-A0A1E5USW0-F1
#
_entry.id   AF-A0A1E5USW0-F1
#
_cell.length_a   1.000
_cell.length_b   1.000
_cell.length_c   1.000
_cell.angle_alpha   90.00
_cell.angle_beta   90.00
_cell.angle_gamma   90.00
#
_symmetry.space_group_name_H-M   'P 1'
#
loop_
_entity.id
_entity.type
_entity.pdbx_description
1 polymer ?
#
loop_
_entity_poly.entity_id
_entity_poly.type
_entity_poly.pdbx_seq_one_letter_code
_entity_poly.pdbx_strand_id
1 'polypeptide(L)'
;MISVMFVGHLGKFELACVSVATSFASVTGLTVLAGMAGGLDTLCGQAFDAGQHRLLGMHKQRAMLVLTLLSVPVATVWAYTGEILAWCGQDPEIAAAAGSYIRWLIPALFLYGPLQGHVRFLQMQKLVLPVMLSSGAAALGHPVVCWLLVRRLGLGSKGVALGNAVSYLVNLWLMALYVRLSPSCKNTGGRAFPARRSALLVLLAGLLPNPKLETAVLSICQHNISFAAMVPIGLGAAASTRVSNELGAGRPHAARLATRVVMFLAFSVCLSEGLGMGLSPNLLGYAYSNDGEVAKYTARLMPVLAVCILFDGLQSVLSDLVDFRDLQNKAPFGRAPVNSAPAPALASLVD
;
A
#
# COMPACT_ATOMS: atom_id res chain seq x y z
N MET A 1 0.54 11.92 3.79
CA MET A 1 -0.05 13.26 3.57
C MET A 1 -0.05 14.11 4.83
N ILE A 2 -0.78 13.75 5.89
CA ILE A 2 -0.86 14.52 7.16
C ILE A 2 0.53 14.85 7.71
N SER A 3 1.43 13.86 7.76
CA SER A 3 2.84 14.06 8.15
C SER A 3 3.53 15.19 7.35
N VAL A 4 3.36 15.22 6.02
CA VAL A 4 3.96 16.24 5.14
C VAL A 4 3.33 17.62 5.38
N MET A 5 2.02 17.70 5.62
CA MET A 5 1.35 18.95 5.99
C MET A 5 1.91 19.52 7.29
N PHE A 6 2.09 18.69 8.34
CA PHE A 6 2.70 19.14 9.60
C PHE A 6 4.13 19.66 9.40
N VAL A 7 4.93 19.01 8.56
CA VAL A 7 6.30 19.47 8.27
C VAL A 7 6.31 20.75 7.44
N GLY A 8 5.40 20.91 6.47
CA GLY A 8 5.31 22.13 5.66
C GLY A 8 5.00 23.38 6.47
N HIS A 9 4.40 23.22 7.64
CA HIS A 9 4.17 24.31 8.60
C HIS A 9 5.39 24.60 9.50
N LEU A 10 6.43 23.76 9.50
CA LEU A 10 7.69 24.01 10.21
C LEU A 10 8.62 24.93 9.42
N GLY A 11 8.63 24.80 8.08
CA GLY A 11 9.43 25.64 7.21
C GLY A 11 9.70 25.01 5.84
N LYS A 12 10.14 25.85 4.89
CA LYS A 12 10.54 25.43 3.53
C LYS A 12 11.69 24.41 3.57
N PHE A 13 12.66 24.64 4.45
CA PHE A 13 13.83 23.79 4.59
C PHE A 13 13.45 22.39 5.10
N GLU A 14 12.67 22.31 6.18
CA GLU A 14 12.18 21.06 6.75
C GLU A 14 11.33 20.28 5.76
N LEU A 15 10.44 20.97 5.04
CA LEU A 15 9.60 20.38 4.00
C LEU A 15 10.44 19.74 2.88
N ALA A 16 11.47 20.43 2.41
CA ALA A 16 12.38 19.91 1.38
C ALA A 16 13.14 18.67 1.88
N CYS A 17 13.70 18.74 3.10
CA CYS A 17 14.47 17.63 3.69
C CYS A 17 13.61 16.38 3.90
N VAL A 18 12.44 16.54 4.52
CA VAL A 18 11.50 15.42 4.77
C VAL A 18 10.93 14.87 3.48
N SER A 19 10.66 15.71 2.49
CA SER A 19 10.19 15.26 1.18
C SER A 19 11.24 14.38 0.50
N VAL A 20 12.49 14.82 0.44
CA VAL A 20 13.59 14.01 -0.13
C VAL A 20 13.75 12.70 0.64
N ALA A 21 13.74 12.75 1.98
CA ALA A 21 13.84 11.56 2.81
C ALA A 21 12.66 10.59 2.61
N THR A 22 11.43 11.10 2.50
CA THR A 22 10.22 10.30 2.31
C THR A 22 10.18 9.68 0.91
N SER A 23 10.61 10.40 -0.12
CA SER A 23 10.76 9.86 -1.47
C SER A 23 11.82 8.76 -1.52
N PHE A 24 12.99 8.99 -0.91
CA PHE A 24 14.03 7.98 -0.78
C PHE A 24 13.52 6.74 -0.03
N ALA A 25 12.83 6.93 1.09
CA ALA A 25 12.22 5.86 1.89
C ALA A 25 11.16 5.08 1.10
N SER A 26 10.34 5.78 0.32
CA SER A 26 9.31 5.16 -0.52
C SER A 26 9.94 4.20 -1.52
N VAL A 27 10.87 4.71 -2.35
CA VAL A 27 11.51 3.93 -3.42
C VAL A 27 12.33 2.76 -2.87
N THR A 28 13.16 3.01 -1.85
CA THR A 28 14.13 2.01 -1.37
C THR A 28 13.53 0.99 -0.40
N GLY A 29 12.40 1.31 0.24
CA GLY A 29 11.84 0.50 1.32
C GLY A 29 10.36 0.23 1.17
N LEU A 30 9.52 1.27 1.29
CA LEU A 30 8.07 1.07 1.43
C LEU A 30 7.45 0.39 0.20
N THR A 31 7.84 0.79 -1.03
CA THR A 31 7.33 0.18 -2.27
C THR A 31 7.82 -1.25 -2.42
N VAL A 32 9.06 -1.55 -2.04
CA VAL A 32 9.62 -2.92 -2.07
C VAL A 32 8.84 -3.82 -1.11
N LEU A 33 8.62 -3.37 0.12
CA LEU A 33 7.84 -4.11 1.11
C LEU A 33 6.38 -4.28 0.66
N ALA A 34 5.78 -3.24 0.08
CA ALA A 34 4.41 -3.28 -0.43
C ALA A 34 4.26 -4.28 -1.59
N GLY A 35 5.18 -4.25 -2.56
CA GLY A 35 5.21 -5.17 -3.70
C GLY A 35 5.41 -6.62 -3.28
N MET A 36 6.37 -6.90 -2.39
CA MET A 36 6.53 -8.25 -1.84
C MET A 36 5.31 -8.71 -1.03
N ALA A 37 4.68 -7.78 -0.29
CA ALA A 37 3.44 -8.07 0.41
C ALA A 37 2.26 -8.33 -0.55
N GLY A 38 2.29 -7.81 -1.79
CA GLY A 38 1.30 -8.13 -2.83
C GLY A 38 1.33 -9.62 -3.24
N GLY A 39 2.49 -10.27 -3.17
CA GLY A 39 2.58 -11.73 -3.36
C GLY A 39 1.75 -12.54 -2.36
N LEU A 40 1.40 -11.96 -1.20
CA LEU A 40 0.47 -12.59 -0.25
C LEU A 40 -0.95 -12.65 -0.79
N ASP A 41 -1.40 -11.72 -1.62
CA ASP A 41 -2.77 -11.69 -2.12
C ASP A 41 -3.07 -12.99 -2.89
N THR A 42 -2.13 -13.40 -3.75
CA THR A 42 -2.22 -14.67 -4.48
C THR A 42 -2.16 -15.88 -3.56
N LEU A 43 -1.13 -15.98 -2.70
CA LEU A 43 -0.93 -17.14 -1.83
C LEU A 43 -2.07 -17.32 -0.81
N CYS A 44 -2.54 -16.22 -0.24
CA CYS A 44 -3.64 -16.21 0.72
C CYS A 44 -4.98 -16.45 0.02
N GLY A 45 -5.22 -15.84 -1.14
CA GLY A 45 -6.42 -16.07 -1.94
C GLY A 45 -6.56 -17.54 -2.34
N GLN A 46 -5.51 -18.13 -2.91
CA GLN A 46 -5.48 -19.55 -3.28
C GLN A 46 -5.71 -20.47 -2.08
N ALA A 47 -5.03 -20.22 -0.95
CA ALA A 47 -5.21 -21.03 0.25
C ALA A 47 -6.63 -20.90 0.84
N PHE A 48 -7.24 -19.72 0.76
CA PHE A 48 -8.60 -19.50 1.24
C PHE A 48 -9.64 -20.16 0.33
N ASP A 49 -9.54 -19.98 -0.98
CA ASP A 49 -10.45 -20.56 -1.97
C ASP A 49 -10.37 -22.09 -2.01
N ALA A 50 -9.19 -22.66 -1.73
CA ALA A 50 -8.99 -24.11 -1.57
C ALA A 50 -9.46 -24.66 -0.21
N GLY A 51 -10.06 -23.85 0.66
CA GLY A 51 -10.49 -24.25 2.01
C GLY A 51 -9.34 -24.56 2.98
N GLN A 52 -8.09 -24.27 2.60
CA GLN A 52 -6.88 -24.56 3.38
C GLN A 52 -6.59 -23.45 4.40
N HIS A 53 -7.53 -23.25 5.33
CA HIS A 53 -7.47 -22.18 6.33
C HIS A 53 -6.19 -22.16 7.18
N ARG A 54 -5.59 -23.33 7.49
CA ARG A 54 -4.31 -23.39 8.22
C ARG A 54 -3.14 -22.85 7.40
N LEU A 55 -3.13 -23.10 6.09
CA LEU A 55 -2.08 -22.64 5.18
C LEU A 55 -2.10 -21.11 5.04
N LEU A 56 -3.29 -20.51 5.02
CA LEU A 56 -3.49 -19.06 5.04
C LEU A 56 -2.75 -18.39 6.23
N GLY A 57 -2.92 -18.92 7.44
CA GLY A 57 -2.21 -18.43 8.64
C GLY A 57 -0.69 -18.59 8.56
N MET A 58 -0.21 -19.69 7.97
CA MET A 58 1.21 -19.91 7.74
C MET A 58 1.80 -18.93 6.72
N HIS A 59 1.09 -18.65 5.62
CA HIS A 59 1.52 -17.65 4.63
C HIS A 59 1.66 -16.27 5.25
N LYS A 60 0.66 -15.84 6.03
CA LYS A 60 0.71 -14.58 6.79
C LYS A 60 1.98 -14.49 7.63
N GLN A 61 2.27 -15.50 8.46
CA GLN A 61 3.40 -15.47 9.39
C GLN A 61 4.75 -15.50 8.68
N ARG A 62 4.88 -16.35 7.65
CA ARG A 62 6.09 -16.42 6.83
C ARG A 62 6.38 -15.09 6.15
N ALA A 63 5.36 -14.45 5.59
CA ALA A 63 5.55 -13.15 4.97
C ALA A 63 5.86 -12.05 6.00
N MET A 64 5.23 -12.04 7.17
CA MET A 64 5.60 -11.11 8.24
C MET A 64 7.08 -11.26 8.62
N LEU A 65 7.57 -12.51 8.75
CA LEU A 65 8.97 -12.78 9.03
C LEU A 65 9.88 -12.29 7.89
N VAL A 66 9.57 -12.66 6.64
CA VAL A 66 10.36 -12.27 5.46
C VAL A 66 10.41 -10.75 5.30
N LEU A 67 9.28 -10.07 5.43
CA LEU A 67 9.20 -8.61 5.34
C LEU A 67 9.98 -7.93 6.47
N THR A 68 9.90 -8.44 7.70
CA THR A 68 10.66 -7.90 8.84
C THR A 68 12.17 -8.12 8.67
N LEU A 69 12.58 -9.27 8.14
CA LEU A 69 13.98 -9.53 7.82
C LEU A 69 14.49 -8.64 6.69
N LEU A 70 13.68 -8.41 5.66
CA LEU A 70 14.01 -7.46 4.58
C LEU A 70 14.11 -6.01 5.09
N SER A 71 13.38 -5.65 6.15
CA SER A 71 13.54 -4.33 6.77
C SER A 71 14.95 -4.09 7.31
N VAL A 72 15.76 -5.12 7.63
CA VAL A 72 17.12 -4.95 8.15
C VAL A 72 18.10 -4.33 7.13
N PRO A 73 18.28 -4.90 5.91
CA PRO A 73 19.13 -4.27 4.90
C PRO A 73 18.57 -2.90 4.47
N VAL A 74 17.25 -2.75 4.36
CA VAL A 74 16.63 -1.45 4.05
C VAL A 74 16.93 -0.42 5.15
N ALA A 75 16.82 -0.79 6.43
CA ALA A 75 17.17 0.08 7.55
C ALA A 75 18.65 0.47 7.54
N THR A 76 19.53 -0.43 7.09
CA THR A 76 20.96 -0.14 6.92
C THR A 76 21.15 0.92 5.84
N VAL A 77 20.52 0.76 4.67
CA VAL A 77 20.54 1.78 3.61
C VAL A 77 19.98 3.12 4.13
N TRP A 78 18.90 3.08 4.91
CA TRP A 78 18.30 4.28 5.52
C TRP A 78 19.23 4.95 6.55
N ALA A 79 20.06 4.19 7.27
CA ALA A 79 21.02 4.75 8.21
C ALA A 79 22.07 5.65 7.52
N TYR A 80 22.40 5.33 6.25
CA TYR A 80 23.37 6.06 5.43
C TYR A 80 22.73 7.04 4.43
N THR A 81 21.42 7.27 4.49
CA THR A 81 20.74 8.16 3.52
C THR A 81 21.36 9.55 3.44
N GLY A 82 21.82 10.14 4.55
CA GLY A 82 22.46 11.46 4.50
C GLY A 82 23.74 11.46 3.66
N GLU A 83 24.58 10.44 3.79
CA GLU A 83 25.82 10.29 3.03
C GLU A 83 25.52 9.95 1.56
N ILE A 84 24.55 9.06 1.31
CA ILE A 84 24.12 8.70 -0.04
C ILE A 84 23.60 9.94 -0.77
N LEU A 85 22.77 10.75 -0.13
CA LEU A 85 22.25 11.98 -0.71
C LEU A 85 23.35 13.00 -0.98
N ALA A 86 24.29 13.18 -0.04
CA ALA A 86 25.44 14.06 -0.25
C ALA A 86 26.31 13.59 -1.43
N TRP A 87 26.52 12.28 -1.56
CA TRP A 87 27.25 11.69 -2.68
C TRP A 87 26.52 11.86 -4.02
N CYS A 88 25.18 11.82 -4.03
CA CYS A 88 24.36 12.15 -5.19
C CYS A 88 24.30 13.67 -5.50
N GLY A 89 25.16 14.48 -4.89
CA GLY A 89 25.25 15.92 -5.13
C GLY A 89 24.15 16.74 -4.48
N GLN A 90 23.42 16.20 -3.49
CA GLN A 90 22.51 17.03 -2.71
C GLN A 90 23.28 18.02 -1.85
N ASP A 91 22.71 19.22 -1.72
CA ASP A 91 23.09 20.18 -0.69
C ASP A 91 23.37 19.48 0.66
N PRO A 92 24.57 19.68 1.26
CA PRO A 92 24.99 18.95 2.47
C PRO A 92 24.06 19.13 3.67
N GLU A 93 23.47 20.32 3.83
CA GLU A 93 22.57 20.62 4.94
C GLU A 93 21.25 19.85 4.78
N ILE A 94 20.69 19.84 3.56
CA ILE A 94 19.50 19.05 3.23
C ILE A 94 19.77 17.55 3.37
N ALA A 95 20.93 17.08 2.91
CA ALA A 95 21.31 15.68 2.99
C ALA A 95 21.42 15.21 4.46
N ALA A 96 22.10 15.99 5.31
CA ALA A 96 22.24 15.70 6.73
C ALA A 96 20.87 15.68 7.46
N ALA A 97 20.01 16.67 7.20
CA ALA A 97 18.68 16.76 7.78
C ALA A 97 17.76 15.62 7.31
N ALA A 98 17.78 15.27 6.02
CA ALA A 98 17.05 14.13 5.46
C ALA A 98 17.52 12.80 6.08
N GLY A 99 18.85 12.63 6.24
CA GLY A 99 19.46 11.49 6.93
C GLY A 99 19.01 11.36 8.38
N SER A 100 18.95 12.49 9.10
CA SER A 100 18.41 12.53 10.47
C SER A 100 16.96 12.08 10.50
N TYR A 101 16.08 12.65 9.67
CA TYR A 101 14.67 12.29 9.61
C TYR A 101 14.46 10.79 9.33
N ILE A 102 15.15 10.23 8.33
CA ILE A 102 14.92 8.84 7.93
C ILE A 102 15.38 7.83 9.00
N ARG A 103 16.40 8.16 9.80
CA ARG A 103 16.82 7.33 10.96
C ARG A 103 15.71 7.23 12.00
N TRP A 104 14.96 8.32 12.22
CA TRP A 104 13.78 8.31 13.08
C TRP A 104 12.56 7.63 12.45
N LEU A 105 12.58 7.37 11.13
CA LEU A 105 11.56 6.63 10.40
C LEU A 105 11.81 5.11 10.42
N ILE A 106 13.03 4.65 10.71
CA ILE A 106 13.39 3.22 10.77
C ILE A 106 12.42 2.38 11.63
N PRO A 107 11.97 2.82 12.82
CA PRO A 107 10.99 2.03 13.59
C PRO A 107 9.70 1.75 12.82
N ALA A 108 9.23 2.71 12.01
CA ALA A 108 8.02 2.53 11.20
C ALA A 108 8.20 1.45 10.12
N LEU A 109 9.41 1.33 9.56
CA LEU A 109 9.74 0.31 8.56
C LEU A 109 9.54 -1.12 9.09
N PHE A 110 9.98 -1.40 10.31
CA PHE A 110 9.84 -2.72 10.95
C PHE A 110 8.39 -3.03 11.33
N LEU A 111 7.54 -2.02 11.48
CA LEU A 111 6.11 -2.19 11.77
C LEU A 111 5.28 -2.37 10.49
N TYR A 112 5.75 -1.80 9.38
CA TYR A 112 5.04 -1.82 8.11
C TYR A 112 4.85 -3.24 7.56
N GLY A 113 5.90 -4.07 7.55
CA GLY A 113 5.83 -5.46 7.08
C GLY A 113 4.76 -6.30 7.81
N PRO A 114 4.82 -6.38 9.16
CA PRO A 114 3.78 -7.03 9.96
C PRO A 114 2.38 -6.46 9.72
N LEU A 115 2.24 -5.13 9.61
CA LEU A 115 0.96 -4.50 9.34
C LEU A 115 0.37 -4.96 8.01
N GLN A 116 1.17 -4.95 6.94
CA GLN A 116 0.73 -5.42 5.62
C GLN A 116 0.31 -6.89 5.66
N GLY A 117 1.06 -7.76 6.35
CA GLY A 117 0.67 -9.16 6.50
C GLY A 117 -0.73 -9.33 7.14
N HIS A 118 -1.09 -8.50 8.12
CA HIS A 118 -2.43 -8.53 8.73
C HIS A 118 -3.52 -8.04 7.78
N VAL A 119 -3.25 -6.95 7.07
CA VAL A 119 -4.18 -6.35 6.10
C VAL A 119 -4.57 -7.36 5.02
N ARG A 120 -3.58 -7.96 4.34
CA ARG A 120 -3.84 -8.92 3.26
C ARG A 120 -4.53 -10.19 3.78
N PHE A 121 -4.10 -10.70 4.93
CA PHE A 121 -4.72 -11.87 5.54
C PHE A 121 -6.23 -11.67 5.76
N LEU A 122 -6.65 -10.52 6.25
CA LEU A 122 -8.07 -10.21 6.46
C LEU A 122 -8.80 -9.92 5.14
N GLN A 123 -8.19 -9.17 4.23
CA GLN A 123 -8.79 -8.85 2.93
C GLN A 123 -9.09 -10.10 2.09
N MET A 124 -8.18 -11.07 2.05
CA MET A 124 -8.38 -12.32 1.28
C MET A 124 -9.48 -13.21 1.86
N GLN A 125 -9.81 -13.05 3.15
CA GLN A 125 -10.97 -13.70 3.78
C GLN A 125 -12.28 -12.91 3.58
N LYS A 126 -12.25 -11.84 2.78
CA LYS A 126 -13.37 -10.89 2.59
C LYS A 126 -13.73 -10.13 3.89
N LEU A 127 -12.83 -10.11 4.89
CA LEU A 127 -12.98 -9.38 6.15
C LEU A 127 -12.41 -7.97 6.01
N VAL A 128 -13.02 -7.15 5.15
CA VAL A 128 -12.56 -5.78 4.85
C VAL A 128 -12.98 -4.76 5.91
N LEU A 129 -14.10 -4.98 6.60
CA LEU A 129 -14.63 -4.05 7.59
C LEU A 129 -13.65 -3.78 8.76
N PRO A 130 -13.03 -4.80 9.40
CA PRO A 130 -12.02 -4.57 10.44
C PRO A 130 -10.82 -3.77 9.92
N VAL A 131 -10.34 -4.09 8.72
CA VAL A 131 -9.22 -3.38 8.08
C VAL A 131 -9.56 -1.90 7.87
N MET A 132 -10.78 -1.61 7.40
CA MET A 132 -11.26 -0.24 7.20
C MET A 132 -11.39 0.52 8.51
N LEU A 133 -12.04 -0.07 9.53
CA LEU A 133 -12.26 0.59 10.83
C LEU A 133 -10.95 0.90 11.55
N SER A 134 -10.02 -0.05 11.56
CA SER A 134 -8.71 0.13 12.20
C SER A 134 -7.84 1.17 11.49
N SER A 135 -7.80 1.11 10.15
CA SER A 135 -7.06 2.09 9.34
C SER A 135 -7.66 3.49 9.45
N GLY A 136 -9.00 3.60 9.47
CA GLY A 136 -9.71 4.84 9.73
C GLY A 136 -9.42 5.42 11.11
N ALA A 137 -9.47 4.59 12.16
CA ALA A 137 -9.11 5.01 13.52
C ALA A 137 -7.66 5.49 13.62
N ALA A 138 -6.72 4.75 13.00
CA ALA A 138 -5.31 5.15 12.96
C ALA A 138 -5.11 6.47 12.19
N ALA A 139 -5.80 6.67 11.06
CA ALA A 139 -5.73 7.88 10.26
C ALA A 139 -6.30 9.10 11.00
N LEU A 140 -7.42 8.95 11.72
CA LEU A 140 -8.02 10.01 12.53
C LEU A 140 -7.20 10.34 13.78
N GLY A 141 -6.53 9.35 14.37
CA GLY A 141 -5.62 9.55 15.50
C GLY A 141 -4.28 10.18 15.11
N HIS A 142 -3.82 9.96 13.87
CA HIS A 142 -2.51 10.41 13.41
C HIS A 142 -2.27 11.94 13.53
N PRO A 143 -3.21 12.84 13.19
CA PRO A 143 -3.06 14.28 13.44
C PRO A 143 -2.81 14.61 14.91
N VAL A 144 -3.47 13.92 15.84
CA VAL A 144 -3.30 14.13 17.30
C VAL A 144 -1.90 13.68 17.74
N VAL A 145 -1.47 12.52 17.26
CA VAL A 145 -0.12 11.98 17.53
C VAL A 145 0.95 12.93 16.98
N CYS A 146 0.81 13.37 15.73
CA CYS A 146 1.73 14.33 15.11
C CYS A 146 1.72 15.67 15.85
N TRP A 147 0.56 16.21 16.23
CA TRP A 147 0.47 17.43 17.01
C TRP A 147 1.18 17.32 18.36
N LEU A 148 0.99 16.21 19.08
CA LEU A 148 1.64 15.97 20.37
C LEU A 148 3.16 15.88 20.23
N LEU A 149 3.65 15.06 19.29
CA LEU A 149 5.09 14.86 19.09
C LEU A 149 5.79 16.11 18.54
N VAL A 150 5.15 16.83 17.63
CA VAL A 150 5.76 18.01 16.97
C VAL A 150 5.65 19.26 17.83
N ARG A 151 4.44 19.59 18.33
CA ARG A 151 4.20 20.87 19.02
C ARG A 151 4.34 20.81 20.53
N ARG A 152 3.94 19.71 21.18
CA ARG A 152 4.01 19.63 22.66
C ARG A 152 5.35 19.11 23.14
N LEU A 153 5.92 18.12 22.44
CA LEU A 153 7.21 17.53 22.78
C LEU A 153 8.39 18.18 22.05
N GLY A 154 8.13 19.13 21.14
CA GLY A 154 9.16 19.93 20.47
C GLY A 154 10.10 19.13 19.56
N LEU A 155 9.70 17.93 19.11
CA LEU A 155 10.57 17.04 18.33
C LEU A 155 10.72 17.46 16.86
N GLY A 156 10.00 18.48 16.40
CA GLY A 156 10.06 18.99 15.03
C GLY A 156 9.80 17.88 13.99
N SER A 157 10.62 17.83 12.94
CA SER A 157 10.51 16.82 11.88
C SER A 157 10.70 15.37 12.38
N LYS A 158 11.51 15.16 13.43
CA LYS A 158 11.70 13.83 14.04
C LYS A 158 10.40 13.31 14.68
N GLY A 159 9.61 14.22 15.26
CA GLY A 159 8.30 13.91 15.82
C GLY A 159 7.32 13.37 14.77
N VAL A 160 7.41 13.88 13.54
CA VAL A 160 6.60 13.38 12.41
C VAL A 160 7.01 11.97 11.99
N ALA A 161 8.32 11.69 11.91
CA ALA A 161 8.81 10.34 11.60
C ALA A 161 8.34 9.31 12.65
N LEU A 162 8.50 9.64 13.94
CA LEU A 162 8.00 8.80 15.03
C LEU A 162 6.47 8.67 15.04
N GLY A 163 5.74 9.73 14.66
CA GLY A 163 4.29 9.68 14.54
C GLY A 163 3.80 8.61 13.56
N ASN A 164 4.53 8.38 12.47
CA ASN A 164 4.26 7.26 11.56
C ASN A 164 4.45 5.91 12.25
N ALA A 165 5.55 5.72 12.98
CA ALA A 165 5.80 4.49 13.73
C ALA A 165 4.70 4.21 14.75
N VAL A 166 4.30 5.21 15.54
CA VAL A 166 3.20 5.09 16.51
C VAL A 166 1.88 4.72 15.82
N SER A 167 1.58 5.36 14.68
CA SER A 167 0.32 5.10 13.97
C SER A 167 0.27 3.71 13.35
N TYR A 168 1.39 3.23 12.80
CA TYR A 168 1.52 1.85 12.32
C TYR A 168 1.44 0.86 13.46
N LEU A 169 2.05 1.14 14.60
CA LEU A 169 2.00 0.30 15.79
C LEU A 169 0.55 0.16 16.28
N VAL A 170 -0.18 1.27 16.41
CA VAL A 170 -1.60 1.25 16.82
C VAL A 170 -2.44 0.44 15.84
N ASN A 171 -2.29 0.67 14.53
CA ASN A 171 -3.06 -0.07 13.52
C ASN A 171 -2.72 -1.58 13.56
N LEU A 172 -1.43 -1.92 13.69
CA LEU A 172 -0.96 -3.30 13.83
C LEU A 172 -1.56 -3.97 15.07
N TRP A 173 -1.59 -3.29 16.20
CA TRP A 173 -2.17 -3.80 17.44
C TRP A 173 -3.67 -4.04 17.33
N LEU A 174 -4.42 -3.09 16.75
CA LEU A 174 -5.87 -3.26 16.51
C LEU A 174 -6.15 -4.47 15.64
N MET A 175 -5.36 -4.66 14.58
CA MET A 175 -5.50 -5.82 13.68
C MET A 175 -5.05 -7.13 14.30
N ALA A 176 -3.97 -7.13 15.07
CA ALA A 176 -3.52 -8.31 15.80
C ALA A 176 -4.56 -8.74 16.86
N LEU A 177 -5.16 -7.77 17.56
CA LEU A 177 -6.22 -8.01 18.54
C LEU A 177 -7.46 -8.59 17.87
N TYR A 178 -7.90 -8.01 16.75
CA TYR A 178 -9.02 -8.53 15.98
C TYR A 178 -8.79 -9.99 15.54
N VAL A 179 -7.62 -10.29 14.95
CA VAL A 179 -7.28 -11.65 14.50
C VAL A 179 -7.22 -12.65 15.67
N ARG A 180 -6.78 -12.21 16.86
CA ARG A 180 -6.72 -13.07 18.05
C ARG A 180 -8.10 -13.34 18.65
N LEU A 181 -8.95 -12.33 18.75
CA LEU A 181 -10.23 -12.40 19.47
C LEU A 181 -11.40 -12.86 18.57
N SER A 182 -11.38 -12.51 17.28
CA SER A 182 -12.51 -12.73 16.39
C SER A 182 -12.79 -14.22 16.16
N PRO A 183 -14.05 -14.68 16.30
CA PRO A 183 -14.46 -16.04 15.93
C PRO A 183 -14.15 -16.38 14.47
N SER A 184 -14.22 -15.38 13.57
CA SER A 184 -13.97 -15.54 12.14
C SER A 184 -12.54 -16.00 11.82
N CYS A 185 -11.58 -15.77 12.71
CA CYS A 185 -10.18 -16.16 12.55
C CYS A 185 -9.79 -17.42 13.34
N LYS A 186 -10.74 -18.11 14.00
CA LYS A 186 -10.43 -19.28 14.85
C LYS A 186 -9.83 -20.45 14.07
N ASN A 187 -10.30 -20.70 12.84
CA ASN A 187 -9.90 -21.86 12.03
C ASN A 187 -8.72 -21.58 11.09
N THR A 188 -8.25 -20.32 11.00
CA THR A 188 -7.26 -19.89 10.00
C THR A 188 -5.81 -19.96 10.46
N GLY A 189 -5.53 -20.62 11.59
CA GLY A 189 -4.15 -20.87 12.06
C GLY A 189 -3.32 -19.62 12.39
N GLY A 190 -3.90 -18.41 12.27
CA GLY A 190 -3.18 -17.13 12.38
C GLY A 190 -2.64 -16.78 13.78
N ARG A 191 -2.81 -17.67 14.77
CA ARG A 191 -2.51 -17.44 16.19
C ARG A 191 -1.08 -17.80 16.63
N ALA A 192 -0.32 -18.65 15.92
CA ALA A 192 0.98 -19.15 16.41
C ALA A 192 2.07 -19.20 15.33
N PHE A 193 3.20 -18.51 15.56
CA PHE A 193 4.34 -18.27 14.65
C PHE A 193 5.39 -19.40 14.74
N PRO A 194 5.76 -20.10 13.65
CA PRO A 194 7.00 -20.86 13.59
C PRO A 194 7.91 -20.36 12.45
N ALA A 195 9.11 -19.92 12.83
CA ALA A 195 10.12 -19.40 11.91
C ALA A 195 10.98 -20.53 11.32
N ARG A 196 11.01 -20.69 9.98
CA ARG A 196 12.17 -21.31 9.29
C ARG A 196 12.30 -20.92 7.80
N ARG A 197 13.48 -20.33 7.50
CA ARG A 197 14.35 -20.25 6.30
C ARG A 197 13.75 -20.39 4.89
N SER A 198 13.70 -19.28 4.14
CA SER A 198 13.96 -19.23 2.67
C SER A 198 13.85 -17.78 2.14
N ALA A 199 14.97 -17.05 2.01
CA ALA A 199 15.02 -15.77 1.28
C ALA A 199 16.47 -15.42 0.93
N LEU A 200 16.94 -15.75 -0.29
CA LEU A 200 18.30 -15.40 -0.72
C LEU A 200 18.46 -15.08 -2.23
N LEU A 201 17.42 -14.83 -3.03
CA LEU A 201 17.61 -14.84 -4.50
C LEU A 201 17.08 -13.66 -5.34
N VAL A 202 16.59 -12.54 -4.79
CA VAL A 202 15.84 -11.57 -5.63
C VAL A 202 16.19 -10.09 -5.38
N LEU A 203 17.47 -9.71 -5.25
CA LEU A 203 17.81 -8.34 -4.78
C LEU A 203 18.91 -7.64 -5.59
N LEU A 204 18.67 -7.33 -6.88
CA LEU A 204 19.51 -6.43 -7.68
C LEU A 204 18.70 -5.66 -8.76
N ALA A 205 19.03 -4.36 -8.91
CA ALA A 205 18.60 -3.33 -9.89
C ALA A 205 17.54 -2.33 -9.37
N GLY A 206 17.68 -0.99 -9.39
CA GLY A 206 18.69 -0.08 -9.92
C GLY A 206 18.30 1.36 -9.52
N LEU A 207 19.30 2.23 -9.28
CA LEU A 207 19.20 3.62 -8.81
C LEU A 207 19.60 4.58 -9.92
N LEU A 208 18.92 5.72 -10.10
CA LEU A 208 19.49 6.94 -10.69
C LEU A 208 18.78 8.22 -10.20
N PRO A 209 19.43 9.41 -10.32
CA PRO A 209 19.20 10.57 -9.46
C PRO A 209 18.84 11.92 -10.15
N ASN A 210 17.97 12.72 -9.47
CA ASN A 210 17.96 14.19 -9.21
C ASN A 210 17.87 15.23 -10.37
N PRO A 211 17.65 16.57 -10.15
CA PRO A 211 17.47 17.31 -8.89
C PRO A 211 16.45 18.48 -8.78
N LYS A 212 16.02 18.68 -7.51
CA LYS A 212 15.63 19.86 -6.69
C LYS A 212 14.92 21.11 -7.26
N LEU A 213 14.09 21.69 -6.38
CA LEU A 213 12.84 22.46 -6.59
C LEU A 213 11.70 21.59 -7.11
N GLU A 214 11.98 20.84 -8.17
CA GLU A 214 11.12 19.74 -8.59
C GLU A 214 10.89 18.78 -7.44
N THR A 215 11.89 18.41 -6.63
CA THR A 215 11.71 17.37 -5.59
C THR A 215 10.68 17.68 -4.50
N ALA A 216 10.55 18.93 -4.06
CA ALA A 216 9.59 19.29 -2.99
C ALA A 216 8.17 19.33 -3.55
N VAL A 217 8.01 19.94 -4.72
CA VAL A 217 6.74 20.03 -5.43
C VAL A 217 6.31 18.66 -5.95
N LEU A 218 7.21 17.91 -6.58
CA LEU A 218 7.01 16.55 -7.10
C LEU A 218 6.71 15.55 -5.97
N SER A 219 7.26 15.73 -4.76
CA SER A 219 6.84 14.98 -3.57
C SER A 219 5.38 15.28 -3.19
N ILE A 220 4.97 16.56 -3.19
CA ILE A 220 3.56 16.94 -2.95
C ILE A 220 2.68 16.34 -4.06
N CYS A 221 3.08 16.45 -5.33
CA CYS A 221 2.38 15.85 -6.46
C CYS A 221 2.26 14.32 -6.28
N GLN A 222 3.35 13.63 -5.97
CA GLN A 222 3.39 12.18 -5.81
C GLN A 222 2.57 11.70 -4.61
N HIS A 223 2.53 12.47 -3.52
CA HIS A 223 1.62 12.17 -2.40
C HIS A 223 0.16 12.31 -2.83
N ASN A 224 -0.19 13.36 -3.59
CA ASN A 224 -1.57 13.56 -4.04
C ASN A 224 -1.98 12.48 -5.06
N ILE A 225 -1.08 12.10 -5.98
CA ILE A 225 -1.27 10.96 -6.90
C ILE A 225 -1.45 9.68 -6.09
N SER A 226 -0.58 9.41 -5.12
CA SER A 226 -0.69 8.20 -4.28
C SER A 226 -1.99 8.16 -3.48
N PHE A 227 -2.51 9.31 -3.04
CA PHE A 227 -3.78 9.41 -2.32
C PHE A 227 -4.97 9.15 -3.25
N ALA A 228 -5.01 9.80 -4.40
CA ALA A 228 -6.02 9.57 -5.43
C ALA A 228 -5.99 8.12 -5.95
N ALA A 229 -4.79 7.53 -6.10
CA ALA A 229 -4.60 6.17 -6.58
C ALA A 229 -5.13 5.09 -5.62
N MET A 230 -5.40 5.38 -4.34
CA MET A 230 -5.92 4.37 -3.41
C MET A 230 -7.31 3.84 -3.80
N VAL A 231 -8.19 4.70 -4.36
CA VAL A 231 -9.53 4.27 -4.76
C VAL A 231 -9.48 3.40 -6.03
N PRO A 232 -8.75 3.78 -7.10
CA PRO A 232 -8.49 2.91 -8.24
C PRO A 232 -7.81 1.59 -7.89
N ILE A 233 -6.80 1.59 -7.00
CA ILE A 233 -6.14 0.35 -6.54
C ILE A 233 -7.16 -0.57 -5.82
N GLY A 234 -8.03 -0.02 -4.98
CA GLY A 234 -9.10 -0.78 -4.32
C GLY A 234 -10.09 -1.37 -5.33
N LEU A 235 -10.45 -0.61 -6.36
CA LEU A 235 -11.29 -1.08 -7.47
C LEU A 235 -10.60 -2.18 -8.27
N GLY A 236 -9.30 -2.05 -8.56
CA GLY A 236 -8.49 -3.05 -9.25
C GLY A 236 -8.44 -4.39 -8.52
N ALA A 237 -8.18 -4.37 -7.22
CA ALA A 237 -8.20 -5.57 -6.38
C ALA A 237 -9.59 -6.25 -6.33
N ALA A 238 -10.67 -5.46 -6.21
CA ALA A 238 -12.04 -5.96 -6.24
C ALA A 238 -12.41 -6.56 -7.61
N ALA A 239 -11.95 -5.92 -8.69
CA ALA A 239 -12.14 -6.38 -10.06
C ALA A 239 -11.42 -7.69 -10.33
N SER A 240 -10.15 -7.79 -9.94
CA SER A 240 -9.34 -9.00 -10.06
C SER A 240 -10.04 -10.18 -9.36
N THR A 241 -10.52 -9.97 -8.14
CA THR A 241 -11.29 -10.98 -7.39
C THR A 241 -12.58 -11.39 -8.11
N ARG A 242 -13.36 -10.43 -8.61
CA ARG A 242 -14.64 -10.71 -9.30
C ARG A 242 -14.44 -11.41 -10.64
N VAL A 243 -13.53 -10.91 -11.46
CA VAL A 243 -13.20 -11.46 -12.79
C VAL A 243 -12.64 -12.87 -12.63
N SER A 244 -11.77 -13.10 -11.64
CA SER A 244 -11.27 -14.43 -11.28
C SER A 244 -12.40 -15.43 -11.03
N ASN A 245 -13.35 -15.07 -10.17
CA ASN A 245 -14.46 -15.95 -9.80
C ASN A 245 -15.36 -16.29 -11.00
N GLU A 246 -15.68 -15.32 -11.85
CA GLU A 246 -16.52 -15.55 -13.03
C GLU A 246 -15.79 -16.38 -14.09
N LEU A 247 -14.49 -16.19 -14.28
CA LEU A 247 -13.69 -17.02 -15.18
C LEU A 247 -13.55 -18.45 -14.66
N GLY A 248 -13.29 -18.62 -13.35
CA GLY A 248 -13.24 -19.94 -12.70
C GLY A 248 -14.57 -20.69 -12.76
N ALA A 249 -15.69 -19.97 -12.79
CA ALA A 249 -17.02 -20.54 -12.99
C ALA A 249 -17.38 -20.81 -14.46
N GLY A 250 -16.46 -20.59 -15.41
CA GLY A 250 -16.70 -20.79 -16.85
C GLY A 250 -17.64 -19.75 -17.47
N ARG A 251 -17.75 -18.55 -16.90
CA ARG A 251 -18.67 -17.47 -17.33
C ARG A 251 -17.92 -16.28 -17.96
N PRO A 252 -17.42 -16.40 -19.20
CA PRO A 252 -16.61 -15.35 -19.83
C PRO A 252 -17.40 -14.07 -20.17
N HIS A 253 -18.72 -14.16 -20.32
CA HIS A 253 -19.58 -12.98 -20.52
C HIS A 253 -19.72 -12.16 -19.23
N ALA A 254 -19.91 -12.82 -18.08
CA ALA A 254 -19.98 -12.15 -16.79
C ALA A 254 -18.65 -11.53 -16.40
N ALA A 255 -17.53 -12.22 -16.67
CA ALA A 255 -16.19 -11.67 -16.50
C ALA A 255 -15.97 -10.37 -17.32
N ARG A 256 -16.35 -10.35 -18.60
CA ARG A 256 -16.27 -9.14 -19.45
C ARG A 256 -17.15 -8.01 -18.94
N LEU A 257 -18.35 -8.33 -18.44
CA LEU A 257 -19.23 -7.32 -17.85
C LEU A 257 -18.60 -6.73 -16.58
N ALA A 258 -18.06 -7.56 -15.69
CA ALA A 258 -17.38 -7.12 -14.48
C ALA A 258 -16.21 -6.18 -14.81
N THR A 259 -15.37 -6.52 -15.79
CA THR A 259 -14.30 -5.64 -16.27
C THR A 259 -14.83 -4.28 -16.75
N ARG A 260 -15.88 -4.26 -17.58
CA ARG A 260 -16.46 -3.00 -18.10
C ARG A 260 -17.02 -2.12 -16.99
N VAL A 261 -17.75 -2.71 -16.05
CA VAL A 261 -18.34 -1.99 -14.91
C VAL A 261 -17.24 -1.36 -14.05
N VAL A 262 -16.18 -2.10 -13.73
CA VAL A 262 -15.06 -1.56 -12.94
C VAL A 262 -14.34 -0.46 -13.69
N MET A 263 -14.07 -0.61 -15.00
CA MET A 263 -13.43 0.44 -15.79
C MET A 263 -14.25 1.74 -15.81
N PHE A 264 -15.57 1.62 -15.92
CA PHE A 264 -16.47 2.78 -15.84
C PHE A 264 -16.44 3.44 -14.46
N LEU A 265 -16.52 2.64 -13.38
CA LEU A 265 -16.41 3.15 -12.01
C LEU A 265 -15.07 3.84 -11.76
N ALA A 266 -13.97 3.25 -12.21
CA ALA A 266 -12.63 3.82 -12.10
C ALA A 266 -12.54 5.16 -12.84
N PHE A 267 -13.06 5.23 -14.07
CA PHE A 267 -13.11 6.48 -14.83
C PHE A 267 -13.90 7.57 -14.10
N SER A 268 -15.11 7.25 -13.61
CA SER A 268 -15.95 8.21 -12.89
C SER A 268 -15.30 8.73 -11.61
N VAL A 269 -14.63 7.86 -10.86
CA VAL A 269 -13.89 8.24 -9.64
C VAL A 269 -12.68 9.10 -9.98
N CYS A 270 -11.83 8.69 -10.90
CA CYS A 270 -10.62 9.46 -11.23
C CYS A 270 -10.99 10.84 -11.82
N LEU A 271 -12.09 10.91 -12.58
CA LEU A 271 -12.60 12.16 -13.12
C LEU A 271 -13.10 13.09 -12.00
N SER A 272 -13.85 12.58 -11.01
CA SER A 272 -14.34 13.39 -9.90
C SER A 272 -13.21 13.89 -9.00
N GLU A 273 -12.21 13.05 -8.73
CA GLU A 273 -11.00 13.42 -7.99
C GLU A 273 -10.17 14.47 -8.73
N GLY A 274 -9.93 14.26 -10.04
CA GLY A 274 -9.22 15.21 -10.89
C GLY A 274 -9.91 16.57 -10.96
N LEU A 275 -11.24 16.59 -11.10
CA LEU A 275 -12.02 17.84 -11.08
C LEU A 275 -11.94 18.54 -9.72
N GLY A 276 -12.06 17.81 -8.61
CA GLY A 276 -11.95 18.38 -7.26
C GLY A 276 -10.59 19.06 -7.03
N MET A 277 -9.51 18.42 -7.47
CA MET A 277 -8.15 18.98 -7.37
C MET A 277 -7.91 20.15 -8.32
N GLY A 278 -8.41 20.07 -9.56
CA GLY A 278 -8.27 21.12 -10.57
C GLY A 278 -9.03 22.40 -10.23
N LEU A 279 -10.16 22.31 -9.53
CA LEU A 279 -11.00 23.45 -9.15
C LEU A 279 -10.59 24.12 -7.83
N SER A 280 -9.80 23.44 -6.99
CA SER A 280 -9.37 23.96 -5.67
C SER A 280 -7.84 24.13 -5.50
N PRO A 281 -7.10 24.62 -6.51
CA PRO A 281 -5.63 24.57 -6.52
C PRO A 281 -4.98 25.39 -5.41
N ASN A 282 -5.56 26.55 -5.09
CA ASN A 282 -5.05 27.43 -4.03
C ASN A 282 -5.29 26.84 -2.63
N LEU A 283 -6.45 26.21 -2.41
CA LEU A 283 -6.78 25.59 -1.12
C LEU A 283 -5.81 24.44 -0.82
N LEU A 284 -5.57 23.58 -1.80
CA LEU A 284 -4.61 22.48 -1.67
C LEU A 284 -3.18 22.99 -1.52
N GLY A 285 -2.76 24.01 -2.28
CA GLY A 285 -1.43 24.60 -2.17
C GLY A 285 -1.11 25.10 -0.75
N TYR A 286 -2.03 25.85 -0.13
CA TYR A 286 -1.87 26.34 1.23
C TYR A 286 -2.08 25.29 2.33
N ALA A 287 -2.77 24.18 2.03
CA ALA A 287 -2.84 23.05 2.96
C ALA A 287 -1.47 22.38 3.19
N TYR A 288 -0.57 22.42 2.20
CA TYR A 288 0.76 21.82 2.28
C TYR A 288 1.84 22.76 2.80
N SER A 289 1.74 24.08 2.58
CA SER A 289 2.77 25.04 2.98
C SER A 289 2.19 26.43 3.21
N ASN A 290 2.65 27.10 4.27
CA ASN A 290 2.38 28.52 4.51
C ASN A 290 3.27 29.44 3.66
N ASP A 291 4.25 28.89 2.96
CA ASP A 291 5.11 29.67 2.08
C ASP A 291 4.43 29.98 0.75
N GLY A 292 4.30 31.27 0.44
CA GLY A 292 3.59 31.74 -0.75
C GLY A 292 4.20 31.31 -2.08
N GLU A 293 5.50 31.01 -2.15
CA GLU A 293 6.17 30.55 -3.36
C GLU A 293 5.88 29.06 -3.61
N VAL A 294 6.02 28.22 -2.57
CA VAL A 294 5.72 26.78 -2.64
C VAL A 294 4.23 26.54 -2.87
N ALA A 295 3.35 27.29 -2.19
CA ALA A 295 1.91 27.16 -2.33
C ALA A 295 1.42 27.56 -3.73
N LYS A 296 1.91 28.69 -4.28
CA LYS A 296 1.55 29.13 -5.64
C LYS A 296 2.10 28.20 -6.72
N TYR A 297 3.31 27.68 -6.55
CA TYR A 297 3.89 26.73 -7.50
C TYR A 297 3.12 25.41 -7.50
N THR A 298 2.78 24.89 -6.30
CA THR A 298 1.94 23.69 -6.14
C THR A 298 0.57 23.88 -6.78
N ALA A 299 -0.08 25.04 -6.56
CA ALA A 299 -1.37 25.38 -7.16
C ALA A 299 -1.33 25.39 -8.70
N ARG A 300 -0.25 25.89 -9.30
CA ARG A 300 -0.08 25.91 -10.77
C ARG A 300 0.03 24.53 -11.41
N LEU A 301 0.53 23.52 -10.69
CA LEU A 301 0.66 22.15 -11.20
C LEU A 301 -0.61 21.30 -11.02
N MET A 302 -1.58 21.73 -10.22
CA MET A 302 -2.79 20.95 -9.93
C MET A 302 -3.60 20.52 -11.18
N PRO A 303 -3.76 21.37 -12.22
CA PRO A 303 -4.44 20.94 -13.44
C PRO A 303 -3.71 19.82 -14.20
N VAL A 304 -2.37 19.84 -14.22
CA VAL A 304 -1.56 18.78 -14.83
C VAL A 304 -1.70 17.48 -14.02
N LEU A 305 -1.63 17.59 -12.70
CA LEU A 305 -1.87 16.50 -11.75
C LEU A 305 -3.24 15.83 -11.93
N ALA A 306 -4.29 16.62 -12.12
CA ALA A 306 -5.65 16.12 -12.34
C ALA A 306 -5.73 15.21 -13.56
N VAL A 307 -5.03 15.58 -14.65
CA VAL A 307 -4.93 14.76 -15.86
C VAL A 307 -4.10 13.49 -15.59
N CYS A 308 -2.98 13.61 -14.89
CA CYS A 308 -2.16 12.44 -14.51
C CYS A 308 -2.95 11.42 -13.69
N ILE A 309 -3.73 11.86 -12.70
CA ILE A 309 -4.57 10.98 -11.85
C ILE A 309 -5.58 10.18 -12.69
N LEU A 310 -6.18 10.81 -13.71
CA LEU A 310 -7.10 10.14 -14.62
C LEU A 310 -6.45 8.97 -15.36
N PHE A 311 -5.27 9.20 -15.95
CA PHE A 311 -4.57 8.16 -16.70
C PHE A 311 -3.96 7.10 -15.79
N ASP A 312 -3.33 7.50 -14.69
CA ASP A 312 -2.67 6.59 -13.74
C ASP A 312 -3.68 5.66 -13.05
N GLY A 313 -4.84 6.19 -12.64
CA GLY A 313 -5.90 5.39 -12.04
C GLY A 313 -6.49 4.34 -13.00
N LEU A 314 -6.70 4.69 -14.26
CA LEU A 314 -7.14 3.73 -15.29
C LEU A 314 -6.07 2.68 -15.59
N GLN A 315 -4.80 3.10 -15.67
CA GLN A 315 -3.67 2.20 -15.91
C GLN A 315 -3.50 1.20 -14.76
N SER A 316 -3.66 1.63 -13.51
CA SER A 316 -3.57 0.76 -12.33
C SER A 316 -4.61 -0.36 -12.39
N VAL A 317 -5.87 -0.04 -12.66
CA VAL A 317 -6.95 -1.03 -12.74
C VAL A 317 -6.75 -2.00 -13.90
N LEU A 318 -6.26 -1.51 -15.04
CA LEU A 318 -5.96 -2.36 -16.20
C LEU A 318 -4.79 -3.31 -15.92
N SER A 319 -3.75 -2.83 -15.25
CA SER A 319 -2.55 -3.63 -14.94
C SER A 319 -2.91 -4.83 -14.04
N ASP A 320 -3.72 -4.60 -13.00
CA ASP A 320 -4.21 -5.67 -12.11
C ASP A 320 -5.00 -6.76 -12.86
N LEU A 321 -5.77 -6.38 -13.89
CA LEU A 321 -6.54 -7.31 -14.71
C LEU A 321 -5.67 -8.11 -15.69
N VAL A 322 -4.61 -7.49 -16.24
CA VAL A 322 -3.68 -8.12 -17.19
C VAL A 322 -2.77 -9.11 -16.46
N ASP A 323 -2.14 -8.68 -15.36
CA ASP A 323 -1.25 -9.53 -14.56
C ASP A 323 -1.98 -10.79 -14.08
N PHE A 324 -3.25 -10.66 -13.70
CA PHE A 324 -4.08 -11.78 -13.31
C PHE A 324 -4.33 -12.77 -14.47
N ARG A 325 -4.64 -12.26 -15.66
CA ARG A 325 -4.89 -13.11 -16.84
C ARG A 325 -3.65 -13.91 -17.23
N ASP A 326 -2.47 -13.28 -17.15
CA ASP A 326 -1.21 -13.95 -17.44
C ASP A 326 -0.86 -15.02 -16.39
N LEU A 327 -1.21 -14.79 -15.12
CA LEU A 327 -1.09 -15.79 -14.06
C LEU A 327 -2.03 -16.98 -14.28
N GLN A 328 -3.28 -16.76 -14.72
CA GLN A 328 -4.19 -17.85 -15.08
C GLN A 328 -3.69 -18.68 -16.26
N ASN A 329 -3.09 -18.05 -17.28
CA ASN A 329 -2.56 -18.75 -18.44
C ASN A 329 -1.30 -19.58 -18.12
N LYS A 330 -0.51 -19.17 -17.11
CA LYS A 330 0.71 -19.88 -16.67
C LYS A 330 0.44 -20.94 -15.61
N ALA A 331 -0.67 -20.87 -14.88
CA ALA A 331 -1.06 -21.90 -13.93
C ALA A 331 -1.45 -23.18 -14.69
N PRO A 332 -0.85 -24.35 -14.40
CA PRO A 332 -1.25 -25.62 -14.99
C PRO A 332 -2.55 -26.06 -14.33
N PHE A 333 -3.67 -25.40 -14.65
CA PHE A 333 -4.98 -25.91 -14.29
C PHE A 333 -5.24 -27.13 -15.17
N GLY A 334 -5.04 -28.30 -14.56
CA GLY A 334 -5.62 -29.54 -15.04
C GLY A 334 -7.09 -29.31 -15.31
N ARG A 335 -7.49 -29.48 -16.58
CA ARG A 335 -8.89 -29.71 -16.96
C ARG A 335 -9.34 -30.96 -16.22
N ALA A 336 -9.86 -30.84 -15.00
CA ALA A 336 -10.77 -31.83 -14.49
C ALA A 336 -12.08 -31.65 -15.27
N PRO A 337 -12.53 -32.62 -16.08
CA PRO A 337 -13.80 -32.51 -16.74
C PRO A 337 -14.89 -32.45 -15.67
N VAL A 338 -15.72 -31.40 -15.75
CA VAL A 338 -17.00 -31.34 -15.04
C VAL A 338 -17.86 -32.45 -15.61
N ASN A 339 -17.81 -33.63 -15.01
CA ASN A 339 -18.80 -34.66 -15.26
C ASN A 339 -20.13 -34.14 -14.72
N SER A 340 -20.96 -33.68 -15.65
CA SER A 340 -22.40 -33.56 -15.50
C SER A 340 -22.97 -34.81 -14.85
N ALA A 341 -23.63 -34.66 -13.70
CA ALA A 341 -24.58 -35.65 -13.24
C ALA A 341 -25.73 -35.78 -14.26
N PRO A 342 -26.28 -36.98 -14.45
CA PRO A 342 -27.71 -37.13 -14.64
C PRO A 342 -28.31 -37.90 -13.44
N ALA A 343 -29.36 -37.35 -12.85
CA ALA A 343 -30.29 -38.09 -11.99
C ALA A 343 -31.28 -38.91 -12.87
N PRO A 344 -32.21 -39.69 -12.29
CA PRO A 344 -32.06 -40.96 -11.59
C PRO A 344 -32.67 -42.13 -12.42
N ALA A 345 -32.27 -43.37 -12.18
CA ALA A 345 -32.99 -44.54 -12.70
C ALA A 345 -33.28 -45.55 -11.58
N LEU A 346 -34.54 -45.54 -11.16
CA LEU A 346 -35.23 -46.63 -10.49
C LEU A 346 -35.24 -47.87 -11.41
N ALA A 347 -34.55 -48.95 -11.04
CA ALA A 347 -34.94 -50.34 -11.33
C ALA A 347 -33.96 -51.33 -10.67
N SER A 348 -34.51 -52.42 -10.12
CA SER A 348 -33.88 -53.62 -9.55
C SER A 348 -33.60 -53.63 -8.03
N LEU A 349 -34.68 -53.70 -7.26
CA LEU A 349 -34.75 -54.50 -6.03
C LEU A 349 -35.72 -55.67 -6.32
N VAL A 350 -35.16 -56.76 -6.81
CA VAL A 350 -35.69 -58.13 -6.65
C VAL A 350 -34.48 -58.95 -6.26
N ASP A 351 -34.31 -59.09 -4.95
CA ASP A 351 -34.02 -60.35 -4.26
C ASP A 351 -34.59 -60.23 -2.84
#